data_AF-A0AAW9HYI3-F1
#
_entry.id   AF-A0AAW9HYI3-F1
#
_cell.length_a   1.000
_cell.length_b   1.000
_cell.length_c   1.000
_cell.angle_alpha   90.00
_cell.angle_beta   90.00
_cell.angle_gamma   90.00
#
_symmetry.space_group_name_H-M   'P 1'
#
loop_
_entity.id
_entity.type
_entity.pdbx_description
1 polymer ?
#
loop_
_entity_poly.entity_id
_entity_poly.type
_entity_poly.pdbx_seq_one_letter_code
_entity_poly.pdbx_strand_id
1 'polypeptide(L)'
;IKFYGQSDHAGTTPMHKRQDALYAASQALCYLHDEIDKLGNKELVYTTGEIVCHPCVHTVIPDFVEFSIDVRHEDQELLAKVYEIVRSLESKEWAKCKCEVQLAWKRDTVYFDKELVNFVKKSAEELN
;
A
#
# COMPACT_ATOMS: atom_id res chain seq x y z
N ILE A 1 4.85 5.58 1.06
CA ILE A 1 3.99 6.05 2.18
C ILE A 1 4.88 6.19 3.39
N LYS A 2 4.86 7.34 4.07
CA LYS A 2 5.80 7.70 5.12
C LYS A 2 5.05 8.04 6.41
N PHE A 3 5.53 7.50 7.52
CA PHE A 3 5.06 7.76 8.87
C PHE A 3 6.17 8.42 9.67
N TYR A 4 5.85 9.51 10.35
CA TYR A 4 6.76 10.24 11.22
C TYR A 4 6.19 10.26 12.65
N GLY A 5 6.97 9.74 13.57
CA GLY A 5 6.72 9.68 15.00
C GLY A 5 7.85 10.34 15.77
N GLN A 6 8.22 9.74 16.90
CA GLN A 6 9.25 10.27 17.79
C GLN A 6 10.07 9.14 18.42
N SER A 7 11.40 9.27 18.33
CA SER A 7 12.32 8.29 18.89
C SER A 7 12.55 8.58 20.36
N ASP A 8 12.47 7.50 21.13
CA ASP A 8 12.56 7.51 22.57
C ASP A 8 13.00 6.12 23.06
N HIS A 9 13.48 6.04 24.30
CA HIS A 9 13.95 4.78 24.85
C HIS A 9 12.79 3.83 25.20
N ALA A 10 12.83 2.62 24.64
CA ALA A 10 11.72 1.66 24.71
C ALA A 10 11.40 1.19 26.14
N GLY A 11 12.35 1.25 27.08
CA GLY A 11 12.14 0.84 28.47
C GLY A 11 11.61 1.94 29.40
N THR A 12 11.82 3.21 29.06
CA THR A 12 11.58 4.34 29.99
C THR A 12 10.43 5.24 29.55
N THR A 13 10.00 5.15 28.29
CA THR A 13 8.89 5.95 27.76
C THR A 13 7.56 5.20 27.89
N PRO A 14 6.61 5.67 28.72
CA PRO A 14 5.31 5.03 28.90
C PRO A 14 4.49 4.97 27.61
N MET A 15 3.71 3.89 27.41
CA MET A 15 2.96 3.65 26.16
C MET A 15 2.08 4.82 25.71
N HIS A 16 1.35 5.46 26.64
CA HIS A 16 0.43 6.56 26.32
C HIS A 16 1.11 7.83 25.79
N LYS A 17 2.44 7.97 25.98
CA LYS A 17 3.24 9.10 25.50
C LYS A 17 3.93 8.84 24.17
N ARG A 18 3.93 7.60 23.68
CA ARG A 18 4.67 7.24 22.47
C ARG A 18 4.01 7.81 21.21
N GLN A 19 4.87 8.14 20.25
CA GLN A 19 4.51 8.38 18.85
C GLN A 19 5.30 7.35 18.04
N ASP A 20 4.83 6.10 18.03
CA ASP A 20 5.54 4.96 17.44
C ASP A 20 5.19 4.85 15.95
N ALA A 21 6.13 5.23 15.09
CA ALA A 21 5.92 5.26 13.65
C ALA A 21 5.69 3.87 13.05
N LEU A 22 6.27 2.82 13.64
CA LEU A 22 6.08 1.44 13.16
C LEU A 22 4.71 0.90 13.54
N TYR A 23 4.24 1.22 14.75
CA TYR A 23 2.88 0.89 15.13
C TYR A 23 1.86 1.60 14.24
N ALA A 24 2.03 2.91 14.01
CA ALA A 24 1.21 3.69 13.10
C ALA A 24 1.18 3.07 11.67
N ALA A 25 2.35 2.75 11.12
CA ALA A 25 2.46 2.11 9.81
C ALA A 25 1.79 0.73 9.75
N SER A 26 1.91 -0.10 10.80
CA SER A 26 1.26 -1.42 10.86
C SER A 26 -0.26 -1.32 10.84
N GLN A 27 -0.83 -0.33 11.55
CA GLN A 27 -2.28 -0.08 11.52
C GLN A 27 -2.73 0.34 10.13
N ALA A 28 -1.98 1.23 9.49
CA ALA A 28 -2.26 1.66 8.13
C ALA A 28 -2.16 0.52 7.12
N LEU A 29 -1.17 -0.37 7.26
CA LEU A 29 -1.03 -1.57 6.41
C LEU A 29 -2.24 -2.49 6.54
N CYS A 30 -2.67 -2.83 7.76
CA CYS A 30 -3.87 -3.63 7.96
C CYS A 30 -5.11 -2.96 7.36
N TYR A 31 -5.28 -1.66 7.59
CA TYR A 31 -6.37 -0.89 7.00
C TYR A 31 -6.36 -0.91 5.47
N LEU A 32 -5.19 -0.74 4.84
CA LEU A 32 -5.07 -0.82 3.38
C LEU A 32 -5.52 -2.18 2.85
N HIS A 33 -5.05 -3.27 3.45
CA HIS A 33 -5.46 -4.62 3.06
C HIS A 33 -6.98 -4.80 3.22
N ASP A 34 -7.54 -4.43 4.38
CA ASP A 34 -8.97 -4.56 4.65
C ASP A 34 -9.84 -3.76 3.67
N GLU A 35 -9.45 -2.52 3.33
CA GLU A 35 -10.23 -1.67 2.43
C GLU A 35 -10.09 -2.04 0.96
N ILE A 36 -8.89 -2.45 0.53
CA ILE A 36 -8.67 -2.89 -0.84
C ILE A 36 -9.39 -4.22 -1.09
N ASP A 37 -9.34 -5.17 -0.14
CA ASP A 37 -10.02 -6.47 -0.27
C ASP A 37 -11.55 -6.33 -0.31
N LYS A 38 -12.12 -5.30 0.34
CA LYS A 38 -13.57 -4.99 0.25
C LYS A 38 -14.03 -4.63 -1.16
N LEU A 39 -13.12 -4.27 -2.07
CA LEU A 39 -13.46 -4.05 -3.48
C LEU A 39 -13.88 -5.35 -4.18
N GLY A 40 -13.55 -6.52 -3.61
CA GLY A 40 -14.13 -7.81 -4.02
C GLY A 40 -13.71 -8.30 -5.40
N ASN A 41 -12.66 -7.73 -6.00
CA ASN A 41 -12.16 -8.11 -7.31
C ASN A 41 -11.01 -9.13 -7.17
N LYS A 42 -11.17 -10.30 -7.78
CA LYS A 42 -10.20 -11.42 -7.71
C LYS A 42 -8.95 -11.23 -8.57
N GLU A 43 -9.00 -10.34 -9.56
CA GLU A 43 -7.91 -10.03 -10.48
C GLU A 43 -7.11 -8.81 -9.99
N LEU A 44 -7.63 -8.07 -9.01
CA LEU A 44 -6.91 -6.99 -8.34
C LEU A 44 -5.80 -7.58 -7.48
N VAL A 45 -4.56 -7.21 -7.80
CA VAL A 45 -3.39 -7.59 -7.01
C VAL A 45 -2.67 -6.35 -6.50
N TYR A 46 -2.17 -6.43 -5.28
CA TYR A 46 -1.37 -5.38 -4.68
C TYR A 46 -0.30 -5.98 -3.77
N THR A 47 0.79 -5.25 -3.56
CA THR A 47 1.93 -5.75 -2.79
C THR A 47 2.63 -4.62 -2.06
N THR A 48 2.81 -4.79 -0.75
CA THR A 48 3.75 -3.98 0.04
C THR A 48 5.13 -4.60 -0.11
N GLY A 49 5.96 -4.01 -0.97
CA GLY A 49 7.22 -4.63 -1.40
C GLY A 49 8.46 -4.16 -0.65
N GLU A 50 8.41 -2.96 -0.07
CA GLU A 50 9.55 -2.33 0.57
C GLU A 50 9.11 -1.76 1.91
N ILE A 51 9.95 -1.92 2.94
CA ILE A 51 9.78 -1.27 4.23
C ILE A 51 11.14 -0.81 4.75
N VAL A 52 11.20 0.46 5.15
CA VAL A 52 12.33 1.07 5.85
C VAL A 52 11.81 1.48 7.21
N CYS A 53 12.52 1.07 8.26
CA CYS A 53 12.21 1.44 9.63
C CYS A 53 13.44 2.08 10.25
N HIS A 54 13.31 3.29 10.76
CA HIS A 54 14.37 4.01 11.44
C HIS A 54 14.00 4.20 12.93
N PRO A 55 14.94 4.02 13.86
CA PRO A 55 16.36 3.68 13.64
C PRO A 55 16.65 2.19 13.43
N CYS A 56 15.63 1.32 13.40
CA CYS A 56 15.78 -0.14 13.32
C CYS A 56 16.56 -0.75 14.51
N VAL A 57 16.34 -0.23 15.72
CA VAL A 57 16.99 -0.70 16.94
C VAL A 57 15.93 -1.16 17.93
N HIS A 58 16.04 -2.41 18.42
CA HIS A 58 15.01 -3.03 19.26
C HIS A 58 14.74 -2.33 20.61
N THR A 59 15.67 -1.48 21.08
CA THR A 59 15.55 -0.70 22.32
C THR A 59 15.08 0.74 22.10
N VAL A 60 14.77 1.13 20.87
CA VAL A 60 14.36 2.50 20.52
C VAL A 60 13.02 2.46 19.81
N ILE A 61 12.12 3.34 20.22
CA ILE A 61 10.82 3.53 19.56
C ILE A 61 11.08 4.12 18.15
N PRO A 62 10.56 3.51 17.07
CA PRO A 62 10.75 4.04 15.71
C PRO A 62 10.15 5.44 15.54
N ASP A 63 10.94 6.37 15.02
CA ASP A 63 10.51 7.73 14.67
C ASP A 63 10.12 7.87 13.21
N PHE A 64 10.52 6.92 12.36
CA PHE A 64 10.22 6.98 10.94
C PHE A 64 10.04 5.59 10.36
N VAL A 65 8.98 5.43 9.57
CA VAL A 65 8.75 4.24 8.75
C VAL A 65 8.29 4.67 7.37
N GLU A 66 8.90 4.09 6.35
CA GLU A 66 8.46 4.24 4.96
C GLU A 66 8.16 2.86 4.39
N PHE A 67 7.04 2.73 3.68
CA PHE A 67 6.77 1.54 2.89
C PHE A 67 6.15 1.87 1.54
N SER A 68 6.31 0.96 0.58
CA SER A 68 5.72 1.05 -0.76
C SER A 68 4.47 0.20 -0.86
N ILE A 69 3.58 0.54 -1.80
CA ILE A 69 2.50 -0.34 -2.25
C ILE A 69 2.44 -0.27 -3.79
N ASP A 70 2.57 -1.41 -4.44
CA ASP A 70 2.37 -1.58 -5.88
C ASP A 70 0.98 -2.17 -6.09
N VAL A 71 0.20 -1.63 -7.03
CA VAL A 71 -1.18 -2.08 -7.31
C VAL A 71 -1.32 -2.28 -8.80
N ARG A 72 -1.86 -3.42 -9.22
CA ARG A 72 -2.03 -3.76 -10.64
C ARG A 72 -3.42 -4.30 -10.90
N HIS A 73 -4.05 -3.74 -11.93
CA HIS A 73 -5.32 -4.20 -12.46
C HIS A 73 -5.51 -3.60 -13.87
N GLU A 74 -6.35 -4.21 -14.70
CA GLU A 74 -6.65 -3.68 -16.03
C GLU A 74 -7.66 -2.51 -15.99
N ASP A 75 -8.66 -2.57 -15.12
CA ASP A 75 -9.65 -1.51 -14.91
C ASP A 75 -9.04 -0.29 -14.22
N GLN A 76 -9.02 0.84 -14.94
CA GLN A 76 -8.52 2.12 -14.46
C GLN A 76 -9.40 2.75 -13.37
N GLU A 77 -10.71 2.51 -13.38
CA GLU A 77 -11.61 3.03 -12.34
C GLU A 77 -11.34 2.32 -11.01
N LEU A 78 -11.04 1.02 -11.06
CA LEU A 78 -10.65 0.27 -9.87
C LEU A 78 -9.30 0.77 -9.30
N LEU A 79 -8.32 1.02 -10.16
CA LEU A 79 -7.05 1.63 -9.74
C LEU A 79 -7.25 3.02 -9.13
N ALA A 80 -8.16 3.83 -9.66
CA ALA A 80 -8.51 5.11 -9.07
C ALA A 80 -9.14 4.95 -7.67
N LYS A 81 -10.04 3.99 -7.47
CA LYS A 81 -10.62 3.69 -6.15
C LYS A 81 -9.53 3.28 -5.14
N VAL A 82 -8.60 2.42 -5.53
CA VAL A 82 -7.47 2.03 -4.67
C VAL A 82 -6.59 3.24 -4.35
N TYR A 83 -6.33 4.10 -5.34
CA TYR A 83 -5.56 5.32 -5.12
C TYR A 83 -6.23 6.25 -4.09
N GLU A 84 -7.56 6.42 -4.14
CA GLU A 84 -8.30 7.19 -3.14
C GLU A 84 -8.22 6.56 -1.74
N ILE A 85 -8.31 5.23 -1.64
CA ILE A 85 -8.10 4.51 -0.37
C ILE A 85 -6.70 4.82 0.19
N VAL A 86 -5.66 4.72 -0.63
CA VAL A 86 -4.28 5.01 -0.21
C VAL A 86 -4.11 6.48 0.18
N ARG A 87 -4.71 7.42 -0.56
CA ARG A 87 -4.64 8.86 -0.26
C ARG A 87 -5.37 9.20 1.04
N SER A 88 -6.43 8.46 1.38
CA SER A 88 -7.18 8.63 2.63
C SER A 88 -6.33 8.39 3.89
N LEU A 89 -5.16 7.75 3.77
CA LEU A 89 -4.27 7.57 4.91
C LEU A 89 -3.79 8.90 5.50
N GLU A 90 -3.59 9.94 4.69
CA GLU A 90 -3.10 11.25 5.18
C GLU A 90 -4.12 12.00 6.04
N SER A 91 -5.41 11.75 5.85
CA SER A 91 -6.48 12.42 6.60
C SER A 91 -6.86 11.71 7.90
N LYS A 92 -6.29 10.51 8.14
CA LYS A 92 -6.54 9.70 9.33
C LYS A 92 -5.45 9.90 10.37
N GLU A 93 -5.81 9.74 11.63
CA GLU A 93 -4.86 9.74 12.74
C GLU A 93 -4.31 8.33 12.96
N TRP A 94 -2.99 8.19 13.04
CA TRP A 94 -2.31 6.91 13.21
C TRP A 94 -1.37 6.97 14.40
N ALA A 95 -1.82 6.50 15.56
CA ALA A 95 -1.00 6.49 16.80
C ALA A 95 -0.26 7.81 17.07
N LYS A 96 -0.93 8.96 16.87
CA LYS A 96 -0.39 10.33 17.01
C LYS A 96 0.76 10.68 16.04
N CYS A 97 1.03 9.83 15.05
CA CYS A 97 2.07 10.03 14.04
C CYS A 97 1.50 10.75 12.81
N LYS A 98 2.36 11.51 12.14
CA LYS A 98 2.04 12.14 10.86
C LYS A 98 2.21 11.11 9.74
N CYS A 99 1.25 11.08 8.81
CA CYS A 99 1.32 10.28 7.58
C CYS A 99 1.49 11.19 6.36
N GLU A 100 2.36 10.79 5.43
CA GLU A 100 2.52 11.42 4.10
C GLU A 100 2.46 10.34 3.02
N VAL A 101 1.68 10.60 1.98
CA VAL A 101 1.48 9.73 0.83
C VAL A 101 2.03 10.42 -0.41
N GLN A 102 2.86 9.70 -1.15
CA GLN A 102 3.44 10.17 -2.40
C GLN A 102 3.20 9.13 -3.47
N LEU A 103 2.65 9.57 -4.60
CA LEU A 103 2.58 8.76 -5.81
C LEU A 103 3.96 8.74 -6.48
N ALA A 104 4.63 7.59 -6.43
CA ALA A 104 5.95 7.44 -7.03
C ALA A 104 5.89 7.28 -8.55
N TRP A 105 4.96 6.47 -9.05
CA TRP A 105 4.83 6.15 -10.47
C TRP A 105 3.40 5.73 -10.83
N LYS A 106 2.95 6.03 -12.05
CA LYS A 106 1.67 5.59 -12.62
C LYS A 106 1.88 5.24 -14.10
N ARG A 107 1.23 4.17 -14.56
CA ARG A 107 1.16 3.78 -15.97
C ARG A 107 -0.27 3.41 -16.33
N ASP A 108 -0.69 3.78 -17.52
CA ASP A 108 -2.01 3.42 -18.03
C ASP A 108 -2.03 1.99 -18.55
N THR A 109 -3.16 1.30 -18.36
CA THR A 109 -3.42 -0.02 -18.93
C THR A 109 -3.32 0.03 -20.45
N VAL A 110 -2.59 -0.92 -21.03
CA VAL A 110 -2.47 -1.09 -22.48
C VAL A 110 -3.23 -2.36 -22.87
N TYR A 111 -4.19 -2.22 -23.77
CA TYR A 111 -4.97 -3.35 -24.29
C TYR A 111 -4.36 -3.87 -25.59
N PHE A 112 -4.37 -5.20 -25.75
CA PHE A 112 -4.06 -5.82 -27.03
C PHE A 112 -5.18 -5.58 -28.05
N ASP A 113 -4.81 -5.60 -29.33
CA ASP A 113 -5.79 -5.53 -30.41
C ASP A 113 -6.73 -6.75 -30.37
N LYS A 114 -8.03 -6.49 -30.44
CA LYS A 114 -9.06 -7.51 -30.28
C LYS A 114 -9.08 -8.51 -31.43
N GLU A 115 -8.74 -8.10 -32.65
CA GLU A 115 -8.68 -9.00 -33.79
C GLU A 115 -7.50 -9.96 -33.67
N LEU A 116 -6.34 -9.44 -33.26
CA LEU A 116 -5.14 -10.26 -33.02
C LEU A 116 -5.37 -11.29 -31.91
N VAL A 117 -5.99 -10.89 -30.80
CA VAL A 117 -6.37 -11.81 -29.72
C VAL A 117 -7.34 -12.90 -30.23
N ASN A 118 -8.31 -12.52 -31.06
CA ASN A 118 -9.26 -13.47 -31.64
C ASN A 118 -8.60 -14.47 -32.59
N PHE A 119 -7.60 -14.07 -33.38
CA PHE A 119 -6.86 -15.01 -34.23
C PHE A 119 -6.13 -16.06 -33.39
N VAL A 120 -5.41 -15.64 -32.35
CA VAL A 120 -4.72 -16.58 -31.43
C VAL A 120 -5.71 -17.53 -30.76
N LYS A 121 -6.85 -17.01 -30.30
CA LYS A 121 -7.90 -17.80 -29.66
C LYS A 121 -8.45 -18.89 -30.59
N LYS A 122 -8.84 -18.53 -31.82
CA LYS A 122 -9.38 -19.48 -32.80
C LYS A 122 -8.39 -20.59 -33.13
N SER A 123 -7.13 -20.25 -33.40
CA SER A 123 -6.10 -21.25 -33.69
C SER A 123 -5.85 -22.21 -32.52
N ALA A 124 -5.98 -21.76 -31.28
CA ALA A 124 -5.87 -22.63 -30.11
C ALA A 124 -7.08 -23.56 -29.95
N GLU A 125 -8.29 -23.09 -30.24
CA GLU A 125 -9.51 -23.88 -30.21
C GLU A 125 -9.54 -24.97 -31.31
N GLU A 126 -8.96 -24.70 -32.48
CA GLU A 126 -8.86 -25.66 -33.59
C GLU A 126 -7.91 -26.85 -33.33
N LEU A 127 -7.04 -26.74 -32.31
CA LEU A 127 -6.05 -27.77 -31.95
C LEU A 127 -6.49 -28.67 -30.79
N ASN A 128 -7.64 -28.38 -30.16
CA ASN A 128 -8.27 -29.19 -29.10
C ASN A 128 -9.42 -30.04 -29.66
#